data_AF-A0AAN8K7X3-F1
#
_entry.id   AF-A0AAN8K7X3-F1
#
_cell.length_a   1.000
_cell.length_b   1.000
_cell.length_c   1.000
_cell.angle_alpha   90.00
_cell.angle_beta   90.00
_cell.angle_gamma   90.00
#
_symmetry.space_group_name_H-M   'P 1'
#
loop_
_entity.id
_entity.type
_entity.pdbx_description
1 polymer ?
#
loop_
_entity_poly.entity_id
_entity_poly.type
_entity_poly.pdbx_seq_one_letter_code
_entity_poly.pdbx_strand_id
1 'polypeptide(L)'
;MKYILIHQDKTGPTPFNTVTVDDVLSCTVICEDDPLCVIFAFHDDRQQCNIYHQLITDSELQHDAGMRMFKIGNIGENIALQKPTYKSSRKRRHNSDLAVDGDTISTCFETKEGDFSPYFIVDLSDIYHISYVMIHNTLDLDHYPERLHDLNIELYHSNPVDTNSTNPACCGFRPGLLPTGPTTIKCQDGVLGRFVKIFIEKSEFMTLCEVEITGHKVDDISSQRNTRNVNGCKRLPSGPNIALGKPTVQSSTYVYENLPLSSALAVDGNRNSDAFQLSCSHTAGGDNPWLQVDLERIYNITSVTIVNRGDHREITYGRMVDISILVYESDPTNTPATPGPVICKFIPGIFGMTSRTFECDDVTEGRYVRINKNSEILDVCELEVTGNLNVMTSLLDVTSE
;
A
#
# COMPACT_ATOMS: atom_id res chain seq x y z
N MET A 1 26.42 -9.01 -16.51
CA MET A 1 26.34 -8.30 -15.22
C MET A 1 27.69 -8.34 -14.52
N LYS A 2 27.96 -7.40 -13.61
CA LYS A 2 29.12 -7.43 -12.69
C LYS A 2 28.57 -7.50 -11.27
N TYR A 3 28.83 -8.58 -10.54
CA TYR A 3 28.58 -8.64 -9.10
C TYR A 3 29.74 -8.00 -8.35
N ILE A 4 29.43 -7.30 -7.26
CA ILE A 4 30.45 -6.64 -6.44
C ILE A 4 30.57 -7.46 -5.17
N LEU A 5 31.75 -8.03 -4.95
CA LEU A 5 32.13 -8.58 -3.66
C LEU A 5 32.19 -7.39 -2.69
N ILE A 6 31.18 -7.27 -1.81
CA ILE A 6 31.12 -6.18 -0.85
C ILE A 6 32.10 -6.45 0.29
N HIS A 7 32.17 -7.72 0.69
CA HIS A 7 33.00 -8.15 1.79
C HIS A 7 33.38 -9.62 1.67
N GLN A 8 34.58 -9.94 2.14
CA GLN A 8 35.09 -11.30 2.25
C GLN A 8 35.64 -11.48 3.66
N ASP A 9 34.76 -11.78 4.61
CA ASP A 9 34.98 -12.67 5.73
C ASP A 9 33.70 -12.80 6.56
N LYS A 10 33.78 -13.71 7.52
CA LYS A 10 32.79 -14.23 8.45
C LYS A 10 31.69 -13.24 8.86
N THR A 11 30.56 -13.16 8.14
CA THR A 11 29.16 -13.29 8.65
C THR A 11 28.06 -12.74 7.74
N GLY A 12 26.85 -13.25 7.96
CA GLY A 12 25.59 -12.59 7.62
C GLY A 12 24.56 -12.92 8.72
N PRO A 13 23.44 -12.19 8.82
CA PRO A 13 22.35 -12.47 9.76
C PRO A 13 21.70 -13.83 9.46
N THR A 14 20.75 -14.27 10.28
CA THR A 14 19.96 -15.47 9.96
C THR A 14 19.28 -15.30 8.61
N PRO A 15 19.61 -16.13 7.60
CA PRO A 15 19.07 -16.00 6.27
C PRO A 15 17.58 -16.34 6.27
N PHE A 16 16.83 -15.72 5.36
CA PHE A 16 15.42 -16.05 5.17
C PHE A 16 15.24 -17.43 4.53
N ASN A 17 16.21 -17.83 3.70
CA ASN A 17 16.28 -19.16 3.09
C ASN A 17 17.74 -19.56 2.83
N THR A 18 18.01 -20.87 2.97
CA THR A 18 19.30 -21.48 2.62
C THR A 18 19.11 -22.55 1.56
N VAL A 19 19.94 -22.49 0.50
CA VAL A 19 19.86 -23.41 -0.64
C VAL A 19 21.25 -23.92 -0.99
N THR A 20 21.39 -25.22 -1.21
CA THR A 20 22.63 -25.84 -1.68
C THR A 20 22.80 -25.59 -3.18
N VAL A 21 23.98 -25.17 -3.61
CA VAL A 21 24.28 -24.89 -5.03
C VAL A 21 25.73 -25.23 -5.36
N ASP A 22 26.08 -25.25 -6.65
CA ASP A 22 27.44 -25.61 -7.10
C ASP A 22 28.41 -24.42 -7.24
N ASP A 23 27.91 -23.17 -7.34
CA ASP A 23 28.75 -21.97 -7.45
C ASP A 23 28.04 -20.63 -7.11
N VAL A 24 28.82 -19.53 -7.09
CA VAL A 24 28.35 -18.15 -6.87
C VAL A 24 27.39 -17.68 -7.97
N LEU A 25 27.55 -18.17 -9.20
CA LEU A 25 26.69 -17.78 -10.32
C LEU A 25 25.27 -18.33 -10.11
N SER A 26 25.15 -19.54 -9.59
CA SER A 26 23.89 -20.17 -9.19
C SER A 26 23.19 -19.39 -8.08
N CYS A 27 23.93 -18.89 -7.08
CA CYS A 27 23.34 -17.99 -6.08
C CYS A 27 22.83 -16.69 -6.66
N THR A 28 23.51 -16.18 -7.70
CA THR A 28 23.09 -14.95 -8.38
C THR A 28 21.73 -15.18 -9.04
N VAL A 29 21.57 -16.28 -9.78
CA VAL A 29 20.29 -16.63 -10.43
C VAL A 29 19.17 -16.81 -9.39
N ILE A 30 19.44 -17.50 -8.29
CA ILE A 30 18.44 -17.69 -7.21
C ILE A 30 18.01 -16.35 -6.61
N CYS A 31 18.96 -15.45 -6.37
CA CYS A 31 18.66 -14.12 -5.85
C CYS A 31 17.97 -13.23 -6.91
N GLU A 32 18.26 -13.40 -8.20
CA GLU A 32 17.54 -12.70 -9.29
C GLU A 32 16.09 -13.18 -9.45
N ASP A 33 15.83 -14.47 -9.21
CA ASP A 33 14.49 -15.07 -9.29
C ASP A 33 13.64 -14.80 -8.03
N ASP A 34 14.27 -14.43 -6.91
CA ASP A 34 13.58 -14.01 -5.69
C ASP A 34 13.33 -12.49 -5.69
N PRO A 35 12.06 -12.04 -5.84
CA PRO A 35 11.73 -10.62 -5.97
C PRO A 35 12.02 -9.80 -4.70
N LEU A 36 12.27 -10.47 -3.58
CA LEU A 36 12.63 -9.83 -2.32
C LEU A 36 14.15 -9.84 -2.08
N CYS A 37 14.95 -10.54 -2.88
CA CYS A 37 16.40 -10.60 -2.65
C CYS A 37 17.10 -9.26 -2.95
N VAL A 38 17.91 -8.80 -2.00
CA VAL A 38 18.70 -7.58 -2.12
C VAL A 38 20.20 -7.88 -2.07
N ILE A 39 20.61 -8.88 -1.30
CA ILE A 39 21.99 -9.35 -1.12
C ILE A 39 21.97 -10.87 -0.98
N PHE A 40 23.02 -11.55 -1.44
CA PHE A 40 23.24 -12.95 -1.10
C PHE A 40 24.65 -13.17 -0.55
N ALA A 41 24.82 -14.19 0.30
CA ALA A 41 26.12 -14.68 0.72
C ALA A 41 26.33 -16.11 0.24
N PHE A 42 27.51 -16.40 -0.30
CA PHE A 42 27.92 -17.75 -0.68
C PHE A 42 28.90 -18.30 0.34
N HIS A 43 28.64 -19.50 0.85
CA HIS A 43 29.52 -20.21 1.76
C HIS A 43 30.42 -21.16 0.97
N ASP A 44 31.72 -20.90 0.96
CA ASP A 44 32.68 -21.64 0.14
C ASP A 44 32.79 -23.12 0.58
N ASP A 45 32.84 -23.40 1.89
CA ASP A 45 32.96 -24.78 2.39
C ASP A 45 31.68 -25.60 2.29
N ARG A 46 30.50 -24.96 2.46
CA ARG A 46 29.21 -25.65 2.45
C ARG A 46 28.53 -25.67 1.09
N GLN A 47 29.03 -24.90 0.12
CA GLN A 47 28.42 -24.77 -1.21
C GLN A 47 26.94 -24.36 -1.07
N GLN A 48 26.71 -23.29 -0.31
CA GLN A 48 25.38 -22.81 0.07
C GLN A 48 25.19 -21.33 -0.23
N CYS A 49 24.00 -20.98 -0.71
CA CYS A 49 23.53 -19.59 -0.81
C CYS A 49 22.67 -19.25 0.40
N ASN A 50 22.94 -18.09 0.97
CA ASN A 50 22.14 -17.43 1.98
C ASN A 50 21.51 -16.19 1.34
N ILE A 51 20.17 -16.14 1.29
CA ILE A 51 19.41 -15.07 0.63
C ILE A 51 18.89 -14.08 1.68
N TYR A 52 19.06 -12.78 1.40
CA TYR A 52 18.67 -11.69 2.29
C TYR A 52 17.71 -10.72 1.61
N HIS A 53 16.61 -10.40 2.31
CA HIS A 53 15.57 -9.49 1.83
C HIS A 53 15.71 -8.05 2.31
N GLN A 54 16.84 -7.72 2.94
CA GLN A 54 17.15 -6.38 3.44
C GLN A 54 18.65 -6.10 3.32
N LEU A 55 19.02 -4.81 3.26
CA LEU A 55 20.42 -4.40 3.35
C LEU A 55 20.93 -4.63 4.78
N ILE A 56 22.12 -5.20 4.90
CA ILE A 56 22.76 -5.47 6.19
C ILE A 56 23.85 -4.44 6.39
N THR A 57 23.90 -3.81 7.56
CA THR A 57 24.94 -2.83 7.91
C THR A 57 26.13 -3.52 8.57
N ASP A 58 27.33 -2.92 8.44
CA ASP A 58 28.56 -3.47 9.02
C ASP A 58 28.48 -3.67 10.55
N SER A 59 27.57 -2.97 11.24
CA SER A 59 27.37 -3.03 12.69
C SER A 59 26.56 -4.23 13.20
N GLU A 60 25.93 -5.03 12.34
CA GLU A 60 24.98 -6.10 12.72
C GLU A 60 25.56 -7.53 12.61
N LEU A 61 26.86 -7.64 12.40
CA LEU A 61 27.56 -8.87 11.98
C LEU A 61 28.20 -9.64 13.18
N GLN A 62 27.74 -10.87 13.48
CA GLN A 62 28.35 -11.79 14.50
C GLN A 62 28.56 -13.24 13.99
N HIS A 63 29.73 -13.84 14.35
CA HIS A 63 30.68 -14.76 13.64
C HIS A 63 30.27 -16.18 13.12
N ASP A 64 30.58 -16.52 11.85
CA ASP A 64 30.80 -17.88 11.25
C ASP A 64 31.73 -17.85 10.00
N ALA A 65 32.63 -18.82 9.83
CA ALA A 65 33.76 -18.85 8.91
C ALA A 65 33.48 -19.28 7.46
N GLY A 66 34.01 -18.56 6.46
CA GLY A 66 34.04 -19.04 5.06
C GLY A 66 32.91 -18.54 4.15
N MET A 67 32.27 -17.41 4.50
CA MET A 67 31.24 -16.78 3.68
C MET A 67 31.76 -15.55 2.93
N ARG A 68 31.29 -15.38 1.68
CA ARG A 68 31.52 -14.21 0.83
C ARG A 68 30.20 -13.52 0.53
N MET A 69 30.09 -12.23 0.81
CA MET A 69 28.88 -11.47 0.54
C MET A 69 28.94 -10.75 -0.80
N PHE A 70 27.90 -10.92 -1.59
CA PHE A 70 27.76 -10.32 -2.90
C PHE A 70 26.55 -9.39 -2.92
N LYS A 71 26.78 -8.14 -3.32
CA LYS A 71 25.70 -7.33 -3.84
C LYS A 71 25.45 -7.84 -5.24
N ILE A 72 24.18 -8.04 -5.59
CA ILE A 72 23.84 -8.00 -7.01
C ILE A 72 24.19 -6.59 -7.48
N GLY A 73 25.31 -6.50 -8.20
CA GLY A 73 25.81 -5.26 -8.75
C GLY A 73 24.94 -4.86 -9.94
N ASN A 74 24.25 -3.74 -9.76
CA ASN A 74 23.31 -3.09 -10.66
C ASN A 74 21.93 -3.76 -10.79
N ILE A 75 21.04 -3.53 -9.81
CA ILE A 75 19.78 -2.87 -10.21
C ILE A 75 20.29 -1.55 -10.83
N GLY A 76 20.09 -1.30 -12.14
CA GLY A 76 20.83 -0.29 -12.95
C GLY A 76 21.07 1.08 -12.29
N GLU A 77 21.96 1.91 -12.88
CA GLU A 77 22.15 3.31 -12.45
C GLU A 77 20.79 3.97 -12.16
N ASN A 78 20.66 4.68 -11.03
CA ASN A 78 19.43 5.38 -10.72
C ASN A 78 19.20 6.47 -11.78
N ILE A 79 18.37 6.19 -12.78
CA ILE A 79 18.08 7.08 -13.90
C ILE A 79 17.32 8.33 -13.41
N ALA A 80 16.64 8.25 -12.26
CA ALA A 80 15.90 9.34 -11.66
C ALA A 80 16.78 10.37 -10.94
N LEU A 81 18.05 10.03 -10.63
CA LEU A 81 18.93 10.87 -9.83
C LEU A 81 19.05 12.29 -10.42
N GLN A 82 18.72 13.28 -9.59
CA GLN A 82 18.74 14.72 -9.88
C GLN A 82 17.90 15.14 -11.10
N LYS A 83 16.94 14.30 -11.52
CA LYS A 83 16.03 14.62 -12.61
C LYS A 83 14.97 15.63 -12.19
N PRO A 84 14.38 16.38 -13.15
CA PRO A 84 13.27 17.28 -12.85
C PRO A 84 12.06 16.52 -12.29
N THR A 85 11.42 17.10 -11.27
CA THR A 85 10.28 16.48 -10.59
C THR A 85 9.05 17.39 -10.52
N TYR A 86 7.88 16.78 -10.42
CA TYR A 86 6.58 17.43 -10.25
C TYR A 86 5.81 16.74 -9.12
N LYS A 87 4.82 17.44 -8.56
CA LYS A 87 4.03 16.97 -7.41
C LYS A 87 2.63 17.58 -7.41
N SER A 88 1.70 16.93 -6.72
CA SER A 88 0.32 17.39 -6.52
C SER A 88 0.25 18.67 -5.67
N SER A 89 0.93 18.68 -4.53
CA SER A 89 0.93 19.81 -3.61
C SER A 89 2.28 20.01 -2.95
N ARG A 90 2.51 21.22 -2.41
CA ARG A 90 3.80 21.62 -1.81
C ARG A 90 3.68 21.74 -0.29
N LYS A 91 4.49 20.98 0.45
CA LYS A 91 4.82 21.26 1.86
C LYS A 91 6.13 22.06 1.94
N ARG A 92 6.23 23.02 2.86
CA ARG A 92 7.40 23.90 2.98
C ARG A 92 8.61 23.09 3.45
N ARG A 93 9.75 23.19 2.75
CA ARG A 93 11.02 22.45 2.99
C ARG A 93 11.05 20.97 2.56
N HIS A 94 9.93 20.40 2.11
CA HIS A 94 9.85 19.02 1.64
C HIS A 94 9.51 18.98 0.15
N ASN A 95 10.42 19.50 -0.68
CA ASN A 95 10.19 19.65 -2.11
C ASN A 95 10.44 18.32 -2.85
N SER A 96 9.87 18.16 -4.05
CA SER A 96 9.90 16.87 -4.77
C SER A 96 11.29 16.46 -5.26
N ASP A 97 12.21 17.40 -5.45
CA ASP A 97 13.61 17.12 -5.78
C ASP A 97 14.34 16.32 -4.70
N LEU A 98 13.86 16.36 -3.45
CA LEU A 98 14.41 15.55 -2.36
C LEU A 98 14.18 14.05 -2.53
N ALA A 99 13.18 13.64 -3.33
CA ALA A 99 12.94 12.21 -3.57
C ALA A 99 13.85 11.61 -4.67
N VAL A 100 14.76 12.40 -5.23
CA VAL A 100 15.71 11.98 -6.26
C VAL A 100 17.08 12.61 -6.06
N ASP A 101 17.41 12.98 -4.81
CA ASP A 101 18.66 13.68 -4.51
C ASP A 101 19.82 12.71 -4.20
N GLY A 102 19.51 11.41 -4.05
CA GLY A 102 20.44 10.35 -3.72
C GLY A 102 20.60 10.10 -2.21
N ASP A 103 19.88 10.82 -1.35
CA ASP A 103 19.85 10.61 0.09
C ASP A 103 18.64 9.77 0.50
N THR A 104 18.90 8.49 0.77
CA THR A 104 17.87 7.51 1.11
C THR A 104 17.33 7.60 2.53
N ILE A 105 17.86 8.50 3.37
CA ILE A 105 17.65 8.47 4.83
C ILE A 105 17.24 9.84 5.38
N SER A 106 17.98 10.90 5.05
CA SER A 106 17.94 12.15 5.83
C SER A 106 17.01 13.22 5.27
N THR A 107 16.69 13.15 3.97
CA THR A 107 15.77 14.07 3.28
C THR A 107 14.56 13.31 2.75
N CYS A 108 13.39 13.95 2.82
CA CYS A 108 12.18 13.37 2.24
C CYS A 108 11.28 14.45 1.64
N PHE A 109 10.73 14.13 0.47
CA PHE A 109 9.61 14.82 -0.15
C PHE A 109 8.32 14.52 0.62
N GLU A 110 7.46 15.52 0.74
CA GLU A 110 6.13 15.37 1.35
C GLU A 110 5.09 16.27 0.67
N THR A 111 3.89 15.73 0.44
CA THR A 111 2.72 16.52 0.05
C THR A 111 2.07 17.20 1.26
N LYS A 112 1.07 18.05 1.03
CA LYS A 112 0.25 18.59 2.13
C LYS A 112 -0.66 17.49 2.69
N GLU A 113 -1.01 17.61 3.96
CA GLU A 113 -2.03 16.79 4.59
C GLU A 113 -3.40 16.97 3.91
N GLY A 114 -4.11 15.87 3.69
CA GLY A 114 -5.41 15.87 3.00
C GLY A 114 -5.34 16.19 1.50
N ASP A 115 -4.19 16.00 0.86
CA ASP A 115 -4.04 16.18 -0.59
C ASP A 115 -4.88 15.14 -1.35
N PHE A 116 -5.63 15.57 -2.35
CA PHE A 116 -6.51 14.67 -3.10
C PHE A 116 -5.69 13.92 -4.16
N SER A 117 -5.58 12.60 -4.01
CA SER A 117 -4.77 11.74 -4.87
C SER A 117 -3.31 12.26 -5.00
N PRO A 118 -2.54 12.26 -3.89
CA PRO A 118 -1.20 12.81 -3.89
C PRO A 118 -0.31 12.07 -4.89
N TYR A 119 0.49 12.83 -5.64
CA TYR A 119 1.39 12.27 -6.63
C TYR A 119 2.79 12.91 -6.61
N PHE A 120 3.75 12.09 -7.02
CA PHE A 120 5.11 12.46 -7.39
C PHE A 120 5.35 12.04 -8.84
N ILE A 121 5.98 12.91 -9.63
CA ILE A 121 6.39 12.59 -11.01
C ILE A 121 7.86 12.95 -11.16
N VAL A 122 8.62 12.08 -11.83
CA VAL A 122 9.97 12.38 -12.31
C VAL A 122 10.04 12.32 -13.84
N ASP A 123 10.69 13.31 -14.46
CA ASP A 123 10.99 13.35 -15.90
C ASP A 123 12.39 12.79 -16.16
N LEU A 124 12.46 11.58 -16.70
CA LEU A 124 13.72 10.89 -17.02
C LEU A 124 14.46 11.52 -18.21
N SER A 125 13.88 12.54 -18.86
CA SER A 125 14.38 13.28 -20.03
C SER A 125 14.32 12.51 -21.36
N ASP A 126 14.44 11.19 -21.32
CA ASP A 126 14.35 10.28 -22.47
C ASP A 126 13.36 9.14 -22.19
N ILE A 127 13.07 8.30 -23.20
CA ILE A 127 12.24 7.11 -23.04
C ILE A 127 13.12 5.94 -22.59
N TYR A 128 12.68 5.27 -21.54
CA TYR A 128 13.34 4.10 -20.97
C TYR A 128 12.39 2.91 -20.94
N HIS A 129 12.96 1.70 -21.06
CA HIS A 129 12.35 0.50 -20.53
C HIS A 129 12.66 0.44 -19.04
N ILE A 130 11.62 0.44 -18.21
CA ILE A 130 11.76 0.49 -16.75
C ILE A 130 11.62 -0.93 -16.20
N SER A 131 12.61 -1.37 -15.44
CA SER A 131 12.63 -2.69 -14.82
C SER A 131 12.10 -2.65 -13.39
N TYR A 132 12.64 -1.73 -12.57
CA TYR A 132 12.29 -1.63 -11.15
C TYR A 132 12.18 -0.18 -10.71
N VAL A 133 11.26 0.07 -9.78
CA VAL A 133 11.15 1.29 -9.00
C VAL A 133 11.30 0.92 -7.53
N MET A 134 12.30 1.46 -6.87
CA MET A 134 12.53 1.28 -5.44
C MET A 134 12.13 2.54 -4.69
N ILE A 135 11.26 2.36 -3.70
CA ILE A 135 10.71 3.43 -2.87
C ILE A 135 11.35 3.36 -1.49
N HIS A 136 12.05 4.41 -1.08
CA HIS A 136 12.53 4.56 0.29
C HIS A 136 11.48 5.33 1.09
N ASN A 137 10.80 4.62 1.98
CA ASN A 137 9.92 5.22 2.98
C ASN A 137 10.75 5.70 4.18
N THR A 138 10.21 6.63 4.96
CA THR A 138 10.90 7.21 6.11
C THR A 138 11.33 6.15 7.13
N LEU A 139 12.56 6.28 7.63
CA LEU A 139 13.08 5.52 8.77
C LEU A 139 12.74 6.19 10.10
N ASP A 140 12.28 7.44 10.05
CA ASP A 140 11.91 8.19 11.23
C ASP A 140 10.53 7.76 11.72
N LEU A 141 10.52 7.02 12.82
CA LEU A 141 9.31 6.63 13.54
C LEU A 141 8.52 7.85 14.03
N ASP A 142 9.09 9.06 14.09
CA ASP A 142 8.38 10.30 14.41
C ASP A 142 7.71 10.96 13.16
N HIS A 143 7.93 10.44 11.94
CA HIS A 143 7.38 10.96 10.67
C HIS A 143 6.36 10.07 9.92
N TYR A 144 5.54 9.28 10.63
CA TYR A 144 4.38 8.58 10.07
C TYR A 144 4.66 7.59 8.91
N PRO A 145 5.54 6.58 9.08
CA PRO A 145 5.83 5.62 8.01
C PRO A 145 4.60 4.81 7.54
N GLU A 146 3.60 4.63 8.41
CA GLU A 146 2.38 3.86 8.14
C GLU A 146 1.32 4.62 7.31
N ARG A 147 1.73 5.66 6.57
CA ARG A 147 0.82 6.40 5.68
C ARG A 147 1.06 6.19 4.20
N LEU A 148 2.20 5.62 3.83
CA LEU A 148 2.45 5.24 2.44
C LEU A 148 1.83 3.87 2.19
N HIS A 149 0.78 3.82 1.37
CA HIS A 149 0.09 2.58 1.02
C HIS A 149 -0.53 2.65 -0.37
N ASP A 150 -0.93 1.48 -0.89
CA ASP A 150 -1.70 1.36 -2.15
C ASP A 150 -1.09 2.17 -3.31
N LEU A 151 0.23 2.11 -3.45
CA LEU A 151 0.98 2.91 -4.42
C LEU A 151 0.73 2.41 -5.84
N ASN A 152 0.37 3.34 -6.71
CA ASN A 152 0.25 3.13 -8.15
C ASN A 152 1.45 3.76 -8.86
N ILE A 153 2.04 3.02 -9.80
CA ILE A 153 3.15 3.49 -10.63
C ILE A 153 2.75 3.40 -12.10
N GLU A 154 2.61 4.56 -12.73
CA GLU A 154 2.24 4.70 -14.14
C GLU A 154 3.36 5.39 -14.92
N LEU A 155 3.54 4.97 -16.17
CA LEU A 155 4.54 5.49 -17.09
C LEU A 155 3.87 6.27 -18.22
N TYR A 156 4.45 7.42 -18.57
CA TYR A 156 3.94 8.28 -19.63
C TYR A 156 5.05 8.68 -20.61
N HIS A 157 4.70 8.83 -21.89
CA HIS A 157 5.61 9.33 -22.92
C HIS A 157 5.71 10.86 -22.92
N SER A 158 4.65 11.55 -22.48
CA SER A 158 4.55 13.00 -22.36
C SER A 158 4.25 13.41 -20.93
N ASN A 159 4.48 14.68 -20.58
CA ASN A 159 4.21 15.17 -19.24
C ASN A 159 2.71 15.01 -18.91
N PRO A 160 2.34 14.20 -17.90
CA PRO A 160 0.95 13.99 -17.53
C PRO A 160 0.32 15.22 -16.84
N VAL A 161 1.10 16.26 -16.50
CA VAL A 161 0.59 17.51 -15.91
C VAL A 161 0.09 18.49 -16.99
N ASP A 162 0.77 18.54 -18.15
CA ASP A 162 0.50 19.54 -19.21
C ASP A 162 -0.49 19.05 -20.27
N THR A 163 -0.75 17.74 -20.32
CA THR A 163 -1.54 17.11 -21.36
C THR A 163 -2.63 16.23 -20.76
N ASN A 164 -3.79 16.14 -21.40
CA ASN A 164 -4.73 15.02 -21.23
C ASN A 164 -4.08 13.74 -21.80
N SER A 165 -2.92 13.33 -21.28
CA SER A 165 -2.26 12.10 -21.68
C SER A 165 -3.15 10.93 -21.27
N THR A 166 -3.83 10.34 -22.25
CA THR A 166 -4.98 9.45 -22.00
C THR A 166 -4.61 8.00 -21.75
N ASN A 167 -3.35 7.61 -21.96
CA ASN A 167 -2.97 6.19 -21.97
C ASN A 167 -1.64 5.96 -21.22
N PRO A 168 -1.64 5.96 -19.88
CA PRO A 168 -0.49 5.49 -19.11
C PRO A 168 -0.23 4.00 -19.36
N ALA A 169 1.04 3.61 -19.39
CA ALA A 169 1.41 2.21 -19.23
C ALA A 169 1.54 1.89 -17.73
N CYS A 170 0.99 0.74 -17.30
CA CYS A 170 1.17 0.32 -15.92
C CYS A 170 2.60 -0.17 -15.67
N CYS A 171 3.37 0.50 -14.80
CA CYS A 171 4.55 -0.14 -14.24
C CYS A 171 4.12 -1.16 -13.18
N GLY A 172 3.44 -0.73 -12.12
CA GLY A 172 3.08 -1.64 -11.03
C GLY A 172 2.12 -1.03 -10.02
N PHE A 173 1.56 -1.91 -9.18
CA PHE A 173 0.70 -1.55 -8.06
C PHE A 173 1.18 -2.28 -6.80
N ARG A 174 1.37 -1.53 -5.70
CA ARG A 174 1.77 -2.07 -4.40
C ARG A 174 0.63 -1.86 -3.38
N PRO A 175 -0.21 -2.89 -3.12
CA PRO A 175 -1.30 -2.78 -2.15
C PRO A 175 -0.79 -2.74 -0.71
N GLY A 176 -1.55 -2.12 0.19
CA GLY A 176 -1.30 -2.10 1.63
C GLY A 176 -0.14 -1.20 2.04
N LEU A 177 0.16 -1.19 3.33
CA LEU A 177 1.21 -0.36 3.93
C LEU A 177 2.59 -0.74 3.38
N LEU A 178 3.39 0.28 3.07
CA LEU A 178 4.82 0.10 2.81
C LEU A 178 5.59 0.10 4.14
N PRO A 179 6.53 -0.83 4.35
CA PRO A 179 7.39 -0.82 5.52
C PRO A 179 8.27 0.45 5.56
N THR A 180 8.90 0.70 6.71
CA THR A 180 10.01 1.67 6.80
C THR A 180 11.17 1.20 5.91
N GLY A 181 11.89 2.14 5.29
CA GLY A 181 13.03 1.81 4.42
C GLY A 181 12.64 1.39 3.00
N PRO A 182 13.50 0.63 2.28
CA PRO A 182 13.33 0.37 0.86
C PRO A 182 12.24 -0.67 0.56
N THR A 183 11.40 -0.38 -0.43
CA THR A 183 10.45 -1.32 -1.03
C THR A 183 10.65 -1.33 -2.54
N THR A 184 11.02 -2.50 -3.09
CA THR A 184 11.21 -2.67 -4.53
C THR A 184 9.92 -3.11 -5.21
N ILE A 185 9.56 -2.42 -6.30
CA ILE A 185 8.40 -2.73 -7.14
C ILE A 185 8.93 -3.04 -8.54
N LYS A 186 8.73 -4.29 -9.00
CA LYS A 186 9.04 -4.71 -10.37
C LYS A 186 7.97 -4.17 -11.32
N CYS A 187 8.39 -3.49 -12.38
CA CYS A 187 7.46 -3.07 -13.42
C CYS A 187 7.01 -4.27 -14.29
N GLN A 188 5.84 -4.16 -14.92
CA GLN A 188 5.39 -5.11 -15.93
C GLN A 188 6.39 -5.21 -17.08
N ASP A 189 6.57 -6.42 -17.64
CA ASP A 189 7.53 -6.62 -18.71
C ASP A 189 7.15 -5.82 -19.97
N GLY A 190 8.14 -5.12 -20.52
CA GLY A 190 8.00 -4.42 -21.81
C GLY A 190 7.37 -3.02 -21.73
N VAL A 191 7.20 -2.45 -20.53
CA VAL A 191 6.66 -1.10 -20.37
C VAL A 191 7.72 -0.03 -20.62
N LEU A 192 7.29 1.03 -21.32
CA LEU A 192 8.15 2.15 -21.74
C LEU A 192 7.59 3.45 -21.22
N GLY A 193 8.47 4.38 -20.82
CA GLY A 193 8.06 5.73 -20.45
C GLY A 193 9.22 6.69 -20.28
N ARG A 194 8.90 7.97 -20.35
CA ARG A 194 9.78 9.09 -20.00
C ARG A 194 9.44 9.66 -18.63
N PHE A 195 8.16 9.74 -18.30
CA PHE A 195 7.69 10.23 -17.01
C PHE A 195 7.22 9.06 -16.17
N VAL A 196 7.68 8.99 -14.92
CA VAL A 196 7.21 8.00 -13.95
C VAL A 196 6.36 8.73 -12.91
N LYS A 197 5.09 8.38 -12.83
CA LYS A 197 4.13 8.92 -11.86
C LYS A 197 3.89 7.88 -10.77
N ILE A 198 4.20 8.24 -9.54
CA ILE A 198 3.90 7.48 -8.32
C ILE A 198 2.78 8.22 -7.60
N PHE A 199 1.67 7.56 -7.30
CA PHE A 199 0.52 8.21 -6.69
C PHE A 199 -0.30 7.27 -5.80
N ILE A 200 -1.04 7.88 -4.87
CA ILE A 200 -2.12 7.25 -4.12
C ILE A 200 -3.44 7.74 -4.75
N GLU A 201 -4.42 6.87 -4.94
CA GLU A 201 -5.70 7.27 -5.57
C GLU A 201 -6.64 8.07 -4.65
N LYS A 202 -6.37 8.04 -3.35
CA LYS A 202 -7.25 8.59 -2.31
C LYS A 202 -6.69 9.87 -1.69
N SER A 203 -7.55 10.60 -0.98
CA SER A 203 -7.14 11.79 -0.23
C SER A 203 -6.28 11.41 0.97
N GLU A 204 -5.00 11.77 0.93
CA GLU A 204 -3.97 11.45 1.93
C GLU A 204 -2.79 12.44 1.79
N PHE A 205 -1.69 12.22 2.49
CA PHE A 205 -0.40 12.76 2.08
C PHE A 205 0.62 11.66 1.81
N MET A 206 1.59 11.98 0.95
CA MET A 206 2.63 11.07 0.51
C MET A 206 3.98 11.58 1.01
N THR A 207 4.75 10.68 1.62
CA THR A 207 6.16 10.90 1.98
C THR A 207 7.03 9.94 1.17
N LEU A 208 8.03 10.45 0.46
CA LEU A 208 9.03 9.65 -0.25
C LEU A 208 10.41 10.20 0.11
N CYS A 209 11.27 9.38 0.70
CA CYS A 209 12.63 9.80 1.04
C CYS A 209 13.57 9.70 -0.15
N GLU A 210 13.47 8.62 -0.92
CA GLU A 210 14.17 8.49 -2.20
C GLU A 210 13.38 7.56 -3.13
N VAL A 211 13.46 7.83 -4.44
CA VAL A 211 12.91 7.02 -5.51
C VAL A 211 14.03 6.66 -6.46
N GLU A 212 14.44 5.39 -6.43
CA GLU A 212 15.42 4.87 -7.37
C GLU A 212 14.74 4.16 -8.54
N ILE A 213 15.08 4.55 -9.77
CA ILE A 213 14.49 3.99 -10.98
C ILE A 213 15.57 3.35 -11.83
N THR A 214 15.35 2.09 -12.20
CA THR A 214 16.32 1.30 -12.96
C THR A 214 15.71 0.80 -14.26
N GLY A 215 16.53 0.76 -15.30
CA GLY A 215 16.07 0.48 -16.65
C GLY A 215 17.16 0.71 -17.68
N HIS A 216 16.79 0.73 -18.95
CA HIS A 216 17.70 1.05 -20.05
C HIS A 216 17.05 2.02 -21.04
N LYS A 217 17.85 2.96 -21.54
CA LYS A 217 17.40 3.95 -22.50
C LYS A 217 17.03 3.26 -23.82
N VAL A 218 15.95 3.72 -24.44
CA VAL A 218 15.51 3.23 -25.74
C VAL A 218 16.16 4.06 -26.83
N ASP A 219 17.14 3.47 -27.52
CA ASP A 219 17.91 4.17 -28.57
C ASP A 219 17.26 4.11 -29.98
N ASP A 220 16.27 3.22 -30.19
CA ASP A 220 15.59 3.06 -31.49
C ASP A 220 14.12 3.54 -31.46
N ILE A 221 13.75 4.40 -32.42
CA ILE A 221 12.40 4.95 -32.61
C ILE A 221 11.41 3.85 -33.06
N SER A 222 11.90 2.71 -33.57
CA SER A 222 11.05 1.60 -34.01
C SER A 222 10.32 0.90 -32.85
N SER A 223 10.95 0.80 -31.66
CA SER A 223 10.37 0.18 -30.47
C SER A 223 9.40 1.11 -29.71
N GLN A 224 9.48 2.42 -29.92
CA GLN A 224 8.57 3.42 -29.35
C GLN A 224 7.14 3.36 -29.91
N ARG A 225 6.94 2.69 -31.06
CA ARG A 225 5.66 2.72 -31.79
C ARG A 225 4.66 1.62 -31.41
N ASN A 226 5.07 0.60 -30.64
CA ASN A 226 4.30 -0.65 -30.52
C ASN A 226 3.87 -1.07 -29.11
N THR A 227 4.00 -0.23 -28.08
CA THR A 227 3.56 -0.57 -26.71
C THR A 227 2.37 0.28 -26.28
N ARG A 228 1.27 0.22 -27.05
CA ARG A 228 -0.04 0.64 -26.53
C ARG A 228 -0.57 -0.46 -25.62
N ASN A 229 -0.06 -0.53 -24.39
CA ASN A 229 -0.73 -1.31 -23.37
C ASN A 229 -1.88 -0.45 -22.83
N VAL A 230 -3.11 -0.75 -23.27
CA VAL A 230 -4.31 0.09 -23.13
C VAL A 230 -4.97 -0.02 -21.75
N ASN A 231 -4.42 -0.85 -20.88
CA ASN A 231 -4.96 -1.04 -19.55
C ASN A 231 -3.98 -0.42 -18.56
N GLY A 232 -4.38 0.68 -17.92
CA GLY A 232 -3.65 1.23 -16.76
C GLY A 232 -3.48 0.18 -15.67
N CYS A 233 -2.80 0.53 -14.56
CA CYS A 233 -2.55 -0.49 -13.53
C CYS A 233 -3.83 -1.15 -13.04
N LYS A 234 -3.74 -2.44 -12.68
CA LYS A 234 -4.83 -3.13 -11.97
C LYS A 234 -5.06 -2.36 -10.68
N ARG A 235 -6.04 -1.47 -10.70
CA ARG A 235 -6.45 -0.65 -9.55
C ARG A 235 -7.19 -1.54 -8.58
N LEU A 236 -7.20 -1.13 -7.31
CA LEU A 236 -8.15 -1.70 -6.35
C LEU A 236 -9.58 -1.55 -6.93
N PRO A 237 -10.50 -2.47 -6.62
CA PRO A 237 -11.87 -2.40 -7.10
C PRO A 237 -12.45 -1.05 -6.69
N SER A 238 -12.74 -0.22 -7.70
CA SER A 238 -13.40 1.06 -7.56
C SER A 238 -14.81 0.90 -8.09
N GLY A 239 -15.77 1.34 -7.27
CA GLY A 239 -17.19 1.22 -7.54
C GLY A 239 -17.95 2.22 -6.68
N PRO A 240 -19.25 2.41 -6.93
CA PRO A 240 -20.06 3.27 -6.08
C PRO A 240 -20.02 2.77 -4.62
N ASN A 241 -19.91 3.69 -3.66
CA ASN A 241 -20.05 3.38 -2.25
C ASN A 241 -21.50 2.99 -1.95
N ILE A 242 -21.77 1.70 -1.77
CA ILE A 242 -23.09 1.15 -1.45
C ILE A 242 -23.50 1.51 -0.01
N ALA A 243 -22.53 1.71 0.88
CA ALA A 243 -22.77 2.05 2.28
C ALA A 243 -23.20 3.52 2.48
N LEU A 244 -23.01 4.39 1.49
CA LEU A 244 -23.29 5.83 1.60
C LEU A 244 -24.72 6.10 2.07
N GLY A 245 -24.85 6.77 3.21
CA GLY A 245 -26.11 7.16 3.85
C GLY A 245 -26.94 5.99 4.38
N LYS A 246 -26.39 4.78 4.47
CA LYS A 246 -27.12 3.59 4.93
C LYS A 246 -27.28 3.57 6.45
N PRO A 247 -28.29 2.83 6.98
CA PRO A 247 -28.44 2.67 8.42
C PRO A 247 -27.20 2.03 9.06
N THR A 248 -26.78 2.58 10.19
CA THR A 248 -25.63 2.07 10.95
C THR A 248 -25.95 1.94 12.43
N VAL A 249 -25.22 1.06 13.09
CA VAL A 249 -25.20 0.89 14.54
C VAL A 249 -23.77 0.64 14.99
N GLN A 250 -23.44 1.02 16.22
CA GLN A 250 -22.14 0.73 16.85
C GLN A 250 -22.32 0.23 18.28
N SER A 251 -21.35 -0.52 18.77
CA SER A 251 -21.39 -1.20 20.08
C SER A 251 -21.63 -0.23 21.25
N SER A 252 -21.08 0.97 21.17
CA SER A 252 -21.26 2.06 22.12
C SER A 252 -21.02 3.39 21.40
N THR A 253 -21.49 4.50 21.95
CA THR A 253 -21.30 5.83 21.34
C THR A 253 -20.62 6.76 22.33
N TYR A 254 -19.49 7.33 21.94
CA TYR A 254 -18.84 8.41 22.69
C TYR A 254 -19.58 9.73 22.47
N VAL A 255 -19.69 10.52 23.53
CA VAL A 255 -20.35 11.84 23.49
C VAL A 255 -19.30 12.90 23.81
N TYR A 256 -19.00 13.74 22.82
CA TYR A 256 -18.09 14.87 22.95
C TYR A 256 -18.90 16.16 23.11
N GLU A 257 -18.80 16.86 24.25
CA GLU A 257 -19.52 18.12 24.49
C GLU A 257 -21.04 18.08 24.23
N ASN A 258 -21.70 16.98 24.61
CA ASN A 258 -23.11 16.67 24.33
C ASN A 258 -23.45 16.35 22.86
N LEU A 259 -22.44 16.19 22.01
CA LEU A 259 -22.58 15.72 20.64
C LEU A 259 -22.21 14.23 20.55
N PRO A 260 -23.15 13.34 20.21
CA PRO A 260 -22.85 11.93 20.00
C PRO A 260 -22.07 11.75 18.70
N LEU A 261 -20.87 11.17 18.78
CA LEU A 261 -20.09 10.76 17.61
C LEU A 261 -20.64 9.42 17.08
N SER A 262 -21.81 9.52 16.44
CA SER A 262 -22.63 8.38 16.03
C SER A 262 -21.99 7.58 14.87
N SER A 263 -22.42 6.33 14.72
CA SER A 263 -21.99 5.45 13.62
C SER A 263 -22.37 5.98 12.22
N ALA A 264 -23.35 6.89 12.11
CA ALA A 264 -23.76 7.46 10.83
C ALA A 264 -22.66 8.32 10.19
N LEU A 265 -21.75 8.87 11.00
CA LEU A 265 -20.59 9.62 10.52
C LEU A 265 -19.62 8.75 9.72
N ALA A 266 -19.64 7.42 9.91
CA ALA A 266 -18.79 6.52 9.15
C ALA A 266 -19.31 6.24 7.73
N VAL A 267 -20.47 6.76 7.33
CA VAL A 267 -21.05 6.50 6.02
C VAL A 267 -21.67 7.75 5.41
N ASP A 268 -21.22 8.93 5.83
CA ASP A 268 -21.79 10.21 5.39
C ASP A 268 -21.15 10.74 4.08
N GLY A 269 -20.09 10.07 3.59
CA GLY A 269 -19.34 10.44 2.40
C GLY A 269 -18.23 11.45 2.68
N ASN A 270 -17.98 11.79 3.95
CA ASN A 270 -16.94 12.72 4.35
C ASN A 270 -15.72 11.97 4.90
N ARG A 271 -14.69 11.84 4.06
CA ARG A 271 -13.44 11.18 4.42
C ARG A 271 -12.51 12.00 5.34
N ASN A 272 -12.99 13.06 5.98
CA ASN A 272 -12.13 13.88 6.83
C ASN A 272 -11.71 13.07 8.06
N SER A 273 -10.41 12.79 8.17
CA SER A 273 -9.85 12.01 9.28
C SER A 273 -9.71 12.81 10.58
N ASP A 274 -10.04 14.10 10.58
CA ASP A 274 -10.08 14.94 11.77
C ASP A 274 -11.41 14.78 12.52
N ALA A 275 -11.39 14.05 13.64
CA ALA A 275 -12.57 13.81 14.45
C ALA A 275 -13.14 15.09 15.08
N PHE A 276 -12.34 16.17 15.23
CA PHE A 276 -12.84 17.46 15.70
C PHE A 276 -13.69 18.19 14.66
N GLN A 277 -13.64 17.75 13.39
CA GLN A 277 -14.54 18.22 12.33
C GLN A 277 -15.87 17.45 12.30
N LEU A 278 -16.15 16.61 13.31
CA LEU A 278 -17.36 15.81 13.41
C LEU A 278 -17.58 14.88 12.21
N SER A 279 -16.49 14.31 11.70
CA SER A 279 -16.48 13.44 10.51
C SER A 279 -16.08 12.00 10.84
N CYS A 280 -16.07 11.62 12.13
CA CYS A 280 -15.70 10.27 12.55
C CYS A 280 -16.67 9.71 13.58
N SER A 281 -17.07 8.46 13.37
CA SER A 281 -17.71 7.66 14.41
C SER A 281 -16.71 7.31 15.51
N HIS A 282 -17.19 7.23 16.74
CA HIS A 282 -16.34 6.95 17.89
C HIS A 282 -17.12 6.12 18.92
N THR A 283 -16.64 4.90 19.16
CA THR A 283 -17.18 4.07 20.24
C THR A 283 -16.72 4.58 21.61
N ALA A 284 -17.49 4.36 22.67
CA ALA A 284 -17.12 4.83 24.02
C ALA A 284 -15.95 4.06 24.64
N GLY A 285 -15.38 3.08 23.93
CA GLY A 285 -14.45 2.10 24.48
C GLY A 285 -15.15 0.81 24.91
N GLY A 286 -14.37 -0.22 25.21
CA GLY A 286 -14.85 -1.45 25.84
C GLY A 286 -14.22 -2.71 25.25
N ASP A 287 -14.78 -3.86 25.62
CA ASP A 287 -14.41 -5.14 25.03
C ASP A 287 -15.16 -5.35 23.71
N ASN A 288 -14.45 -5.80 22.69
CA ASN A 288 -14.96 -6.08 21.36
C ASN A 288 -15.78 -4.93 20.72
N PRO A 289 -15.22 -3.71 20.58
CA PRO A 289 -15.95 -2.61 19.93
C PRO A 289 -16.19 -2.93 18.45
N TRP A 290 -17.38 -2.58 17.97
CA TRP A 290 -17.78 -2.83 16.59
C TRP A 290 -18.66 -1.72 16.03
N LEU A 291 -18.58 -1.54 14.71
CA LEU A 291 -19.48 -0.70 13.91
C LEU A 291 -20.04 -1.54 12.77
N GLN A 292 -21.34 -1.44 12.53
CA GLN A 292 -22.04 -2.20 11.50
C GLN A 292 -22.89 -1.27 10.64
N VAL A 293 -22.84 -1.48 9.33
CA VAL A 293 -23.75 -0.90 8.35
C VAL A 293 -24.70 -1.98 7.83
N ASP A 294 -25.98 -1.62 7.70
CA ASP A 294 -26.99 -2.40 6.99
C ASP A 294 -27.09 -1.90 5.55
N LEU A 295 -26.67 -2.69 4.57
CA LEU A 295 -26.76 -2.35 3.15
C LEU A 295 -28.20 -2.42 2.60
N GLU A 296 -29.17 -2.81 3.44
CA GLU A 296 -30.61 -2.99 3.18
C GLU A 296 -30.97 -4.14 2.23
N ARG A 297 -30.01 -4.59 1.42
CA ARG A 297 -30.12 -5.74 0.53
C ARG A 297 -28.85 -6.58 0.59
N ILE A 298 -28.92 -7.79 0.03
CA ILE A 298 -27.77 -8.68 -0.09
C ILE A 298 -26.95 -8.29 -1.32
N TYR A 299 -25.65 -8.10 -1.11
CA TYR A 299 -24.68 -7.76 -2.14
C TYR A 299 -23.57 -8.81 -2.19
N ASN A 300 -23.03 -9.02 -3.38
CA ASN A 300 -21.74 -9.65 -3.57
C ASN A 300 -20.68 -8.57 -3.39
N ILE A 301 -20.11 -8.48 -2.19
CA ILE A 301 -19.15 -7.45 -1.79
C ILE A 301 -17.79 -7.76 -2.40
N THR A 302 -17.23 -6.78 -3.11
CA THR A 302 -15.94 -6.89 -3.79
C THR A 302 -14.80 -6.22 -3.03
N SER A 303 -15.06 -5.07 -2.40
CA SER A 303 -14.06 -4.41 -1.58
C SER A 303 -14.67 -3.56 -0.47
N VAL A 304 -13.88 -3.35 0.57
CA VAL A 304 -14.20 -2.47 1.70
C VAL A 304 -13.07 -1.47 1.88
N THR A 305 -13.40 -0.18 1.89
CA THR A 305 -12.50 0.90 2.26
C THR A 305 -12.80 1.34 3.68
N ILE A 306 -11.76 1.50 4.51
CA ILE A 306 -11.88 2.09 5.84
C ILE A 306 -10.95 3.29 5.92
N VAL A 307 -11.48 4.44 6.32
CA VAL A 307 -10.72 5.66 6.66
C VAL A 307 -10.60 5.72 8.19
N ASN A 308 -9.37 5.59 8.69
CA ASN A 308 -9.09 5.71 10.12
C ASN A 308 -8.97 7.19 10.55
N ARG A 309 -9.09 7.43 11.85
CA ARG A 309 -8.88 8.74 12.49
C ARG A 309 -7.41 9.16 12.46
N GLY A 310 -7.16 10.41 12.07
CA GLY A 310 -5.83 10.91 11.69
C GLY A 310 -5.33 12.17 12.40
N ASP A 311 -6.13 12.80 13.27
CA ASP A 311 -5.86 14.11 13.92
C ASP A 311 -4.75 14.11 14.99
N HIS A 312 -4.70 13.11 15.88
CA HIS A 312 -3.84 13.14 17.07
C HIS A 312 -2.99 11.87 17.24
N ARG A 313 -1.84 11.83 16.56
CA ARG A 313 -0.95 10.67 16.49
C ARG A 313 -0.69 9.96 17.82
N GLU A 314 -0.23 10.70 18.83
CA GLU A 314 0.19 10.12 20.12
C GLU A 314 -0.92 9.34 20.81
N ILE A 315 -2.18 9.67 20.51
CA ILE A 315 -3.36 9.13 21.18
C ILE A 315 -4.13 8.18 20.26
N THR A 316 -4.12 8.39 18.94
CA THR A 316 -4.98 7.66 17.99
C THR A 316 -4.24 6.57 17.21
N TYR A 317 -2.91 6.67 17.06
CA TYR A 317 -2.11 5.76 16.23
C TYR A 317 -2.27 4.28 16.62
N GLY A 318 -2.32 3.97 17.91
CA GLY A 318 -2.46 2.61 18.43
C GLY A 318 -3.89 2.14 18.65
N ARG A 319 -4.91 2.94 18.30
CA ARG A 319 -6.31 2.58 18.59
C ARG A 319 -6.86 1.56 17.62
N MET A 320 -6.48 1.62 16.35
CA MET A 320 -7.00 0.72 15.33
C MET A 320 -5.99 -0.41 15.08
N VAL A 321 -6.14 -1.51 15.82
CA VAL A 321 -5.21 -2.65 15.85
C VAL A 321 -6.00 -3.94 15.81
N ASP A 322 -5.53 -4.94 15.05
CA ASP A 322 -6.14 -6.27 14.93
C ASP A 322 -7.63 -6.21 14.57
N ILE A 323 -7.92 -5.65 13.39
CA ILE A 323 -9.27 -5.38 12.92
C ILE A 323 -9.77 -6.53 12.05
N SER A 324 -11.05 -6.89 12.19
CA SER A 324 -11.74 -7.82 11.28
C SER A 324 -12.84 -7.10 10.51
N ILE A 325 -12.92 -7.36 9.21
CA ILE A 325 -14.03 -6.98 8.34
C ILE A 325 -14.90 -8.22 8.14
N LEU A 326 -16.09 -8.19 8.72
CA LEU A 326 -17.03 -9.29 8.75
C LEU A 326 -18.27 -8.94 7.93
N VAL A 327 -18.79 -9.91 7.19
CA VAL A 327 -19.98 -9.78 6.37
C VAL A 327 -21.02 -10.79 6.84
N TYR A 328 -22.23 -10.32 7.10
CA TYR A 328 -23.34 -11.16 7.55
C TYR A 328 -24.52 -11.07 6.58
N GLU A 329 -25.21 -12.20 6.41
CA GLU A 329 -26.47 -12.26 5.65
C GLU A 329 -27.65 -11.70 6.47
N SER A 330 -27.74 -12.08 7.75
CA SER A 330 -28.76 -11.62 8.70
C SER A 330 -28.19 -10.71 9.78
N ASP A 331 -29.01 -9.85 10.39
CA ASP A 331 -28.57 -8.92 11.43
C ASP A 331 -28.02 -9.67 12.66
N PRO A 332 -26.71 -9.56 12.97
CA PRO A 332 -26.11 -10.23 14.11
C PRO A 332 -26.37 -9.54 15.46
N THR A 333 -27.16 -8.46 15.54
CA THR A 333 -27.44 -7.75 16.81
C THR A 333 -28.56 -8.38 17.63
N ASN A 334 -29.51 -9.08 17.00
CA ASN A 334 -30.74 -9.55 17.67
C ASN A 334 -30.74 -11.07 17.94
N THR A 335 -29.89 -11.85 17.27
CA THR A 335 -29.71 -13.30 17.44
C THR A 335 -28.31 -13.71 16.96
N PRO A 336 -27.74 -14.86 17.39
CA PRO A 336 -26.55 -15.41 16.74
C PRO A 336 -26.83 -15.56 15.24
N ALA A 337 -26.06 -14.88 14.40
CA ALA A 337 -26.24 -14.96 12.96
C ALA A 337 -26.02 -16.40 12.49
N THR A 338 -26.97 -16.90 11.70
CA THR A 338 -26.88 -18.22 11.06
C THR A 338 -27.26 -18.06 9.58
N PRO A 339 -26.34 -18.33 8.63
CA PRO A 339 -24.94 -18.71 8.84
C PRO A 339 -24.14 -17.59 9.57
N GLY A 340 -23.02 -17.98 10.20
CA GLY A 340 -22.11 -17.02 10.82
C GLY A 340 -21.47 -16.07 9.78
N PRO A 341 -20.65 -15.11 10.22
CA PRO A 341 -20.07 -14.14 9.29
C PRO A 341 -19.11 -14.80 8.30
N VAL A 342 -19.11 -14.29 7.08
CA VAL A 342 -18.00 -14.44 6.14
C VAL A 342 -16.94 -13.40 6.51
N ILE A 343 -15.69 -13.83 6.61
CA ILE A 343 -14.56 -12.92 6.87
C ILE A 343 -14.11 -12.35 5.53
N CYS A 344 -14.39 -11.06 5.28
CA CYS A 344 -13.82 -10.37 4.11
C CYS A 344 -12.31 -10.19 4.28
N LYS A 345 -11.88 -9.73 5.47
CA LYS A 345 -10.45 -9.55 5.79
C LYS A 345 -10.18 -9.56 7.28
N PHE A 346 -9.02 -10.08 7.66
CA PHE A 346 -8.39 -9.81 8.95
C PHE A 346 -7.13 -8.98 8.73
N ILE A 347 -6.98 -7.89 9.48
CA ILE A 347 -5.86 -6.96 9.40
C ILE A 347 -5.10 -7.04 10.73
N PRO A 348 -4.02 -7.84 10.81
CA PRO A 348 -3.20 -7.93 12.01
C PRO A 348 -2.34 -6.68 12.18
N GLY A 349 -2.05 -6.35 13.43
CA GLY A 349 -1.19 -5.22 13.81
C GLY A 349 -1.86 -3.86 13.64
N ILE A 350 -1.04 -2.81 13.61
CA ILE A 350 -1.51 -1.43 13.53
C ILE A 350 -2.07 -1.17 12.14
N PHE A 351 -3.26 -0.57 12.09
CA PHE A 351 -3.95 -0.28 10.83
C PHE A 351 -3.26 0.84 10.02
N GLY A 352 -2.60 1.77 10.72
CA GLY A 352 -2.11 3.04 10.20
C GLY A 352 -3.10 4.18 10.44
N MET A 353 -2.75 5.41 10.07
CA MET A 353 -3.61 6.61 10.24
C MET A 353 -4.28 7.05 8.94
N THR A 354 -4.42 6.13 7.97
CA THR A 354 -4.86 6.44 6.61
C THR A 354 -6.10 5.67 6.19
N SER A 355 -6.56 5.92 4.97
CA SER A 355 -7.56 5.12 4.28
C SER A 355 -6.96 3.90 3.61
N ARG A 356 -7.45 2.68 3.88
CA ARG A 356 -7.01 1.47 3.16
C ARG A 356 -8.20 0.79 2.50
N THR A 357 -7.98 0.24 1.30
CA THR A 357 -8.97 -0.64 0.64
C THR A 357 -8.54 -2.10 0.79
N PHE A 358 -9.51 -2.95 1.07
CA PHE A 358 -9.34 -4.39 1.13
C PHE A 358 -10.22 -5.05 0.08
N GLU A 359 -9.61 -5.77 -0.86
CA GLU A 359 -10.35 -6.74 -1.66
C GLU A 359 -10.82 -7.87 -0.75
N CYS A 360 -12.12 -8.16 -0.79
CA CYS A 360 -12.64 -9.37 -0.16
C CYS A 360 -12.33 -10.56 -1.06
N ASP A 361 -12.00 -11.70 -0.47
CA ASP A 361 -11.76 -12.94 -1.23
C ASP A 361 -13.09 -13.45 -1.87
N ASP A 362 -13.01 -14.36 -2.85
CA ASP A 362 -14.15 -14.72 -3.69
C ASP A 362 -15.37 -15.26 -2.91
N VAL A 363 -16.55 -14.76 -3.27
CA VAL A 363 -17.90 -14.96 -2.69
C VAL A 363 -18.07 -14.44 -1.26
N THR A 364 -17.87 -13.14 -1.09
CA THR A 364 -18.32 -12.43 0.11
C THR A 364 -19.74 -11.87 -0.09
N GLU A 365 -20.73 -12.72 0.11
CA GLU A 365 -22.15 -12.35 0.01
C GLU A 365 -22.72 -11.94 1.38
N GLY A 366 -23.44 -10.82 1.44
CA GLY A 366 -24.17 -10.45 2.65
C GLY A 366 -24.85 -9.09 2.58
N ARG A 367 -25.61 -8.78 3.63
CA ARG A 367 -26.35 -7.53 3.81
C ARG A 367 -25.70 -6.59 4.82
N TYR A 368 -25.01 -7.13 5.83
CA TYR A 368 -24.42 -6.31 6.88
C TYR A 368 -22.90 -6.38 6.82
N VAL A 369 -22.23 -5.24 6.81
CA VAL A 369 -20.77 -5.16 6.94
C VAL A 369 -20.43 -4.64 8.32
N ARG A 370 -19.60 -5.37 9.05
CA ARG A 370 -19.18 -5.05 10.41
C ARG A 370 -17.67 -4.95 10.50
N ILE A 371 -17.19 -3.83 11.04
CA ILE A 371 -15.82 -3.65 11.48
C ILE A 371 -15.75 -4.02 12.96
N ASN A 372 -14.88 -4.95 13.30
CA ASN A 372 -14.71 -5.45 14.67
C ASN A 372 -13.24 -5.30 15.12
N LYS A 373 -13.02 -4.96 16.38
CA LYS A 373 -11.72 -4.97 17.06
C LYS A 373 -11.86 -5.73 18.38
N ASN A 374 -10.76 -6.14 19.00
CA ASN A 374 -10.77 -6.89 20.26
C ASN A 374 -11.03 -6.03 21.52
N SER A 375 -10.59 -4.77 21.56
CA SER A 375 -10.67 -3.94 22.78
C SER A 375 -10.56 -2.44 22.48
N GLU A 376 -10.76 -1.63 23.53
CA GLU A 376 -10.64 -0.17 23.53
C GLU A 376 -11.63 0.52 22.58
N ILE A 377 -11.16 1.53 21.85
CA ILE A 377 -11.94 2.41 20.99
C ILE A 377 -11.78 1.95 19.54
N LEU A 378 -12.92 1.81 18.87
CA LEU A 378 -13.03 1.81 17.42
C LEU A 378 -13.43 3.22 16.95
N ASP A 379 -12.55 3.83 16.15
CA ASP A 379 -12.75 5.06 15.40
C ASP A 379 -12.90 4.69 13.91
N VAL A 380 -13.95 5.17 13.24
CA VAL A 380 -14.09 5.01 11.76
C VAL A 380 -14.60 6.33 11.19
N CYS A 381 -13.80 6.97 10.34
CA CYS A 381 -14.15 8.24 9.70
C CYS A 381 -14.95 8.06 8.43
N GLU A 382 -14.70 7.00 7.67
CA GLU A 382 -15.54 6.62 6.53
C GLU A 382 -15.36 5.12 6.27
N LEU A 383 -16.47 4.45 6.00
CA LEU A 383 -16.60 3.04 5.64
C LEU A 383 -17.30 2.98 4.28
N GLU A 384 -16.56 2.56 3.27
CA GLU A 384 -17.11 2.42 1.92
C GLU A 384 -17.14 0.96 1.53
N VAL A 385 -18.26 0.54 0.96
CA VAL A 385 -18.47 -0.84 0.51
C VAL A 385 -18.74 -0.82 -0.98
N THR A 386 -17.99 -1.59 -1.75
CA THR A 386 -18.24 -1.80 -3.18
C THR A 386 -18.65 -3.24 -3.44
N GLY A 387 -19.49 -3.45 -4.45
CA GLY A 387 -20.03 -4.77 -4.77
C GLY A 387 -21.15 -4.68 -5.80
N ASN A 388 -21.76 -5.82 -6.09
CA ASN A 388 -22.88 -5.92 -7.01
C ASN A 388 -24.12 -6.44 -6.27
N LEU A 389 -25.29 -5.88 -6.57
CA LEU A 389 -26.54 -6.36 -5.98
C LEU A 389 -26.76 -7.83 -6.34
N ASN A 390 -27.05 -8.67 -5.34
CA ASN A 390 -27.39 -10.06 -5.60
C ASN A 390 -28.86 -10.16 -6.04
N VAL A 391 -29.07 -10.38 -7.33
CA VAL A 391 -30.42 -10.38 -7.93
C VAL A 391 -31.17 -11.68 -7.62
N MET A 392 -30.48 -12.77 -7.28
CA MET A 392 -31.11 -14.08 -7.01
C MET A 392 -31.93 -14.07 -5.71
N THR A 393 -31.49 -13.33 -4.68
CA THR A 393 -32.23 -13.15 -3.43
C THR A 393 -33.34 -12.09 -3.55
N SER A 394 -33.18 -11.09 -4.43
CA SER A 394 -34.20 -10.05 -4.63
C SER A 394 -35.51 -10.53 -5.27
N LEU A 395 -35.49 -11.67 -5.97
CA LEU A 395 -36.67 -12.27 -6.59
C LEU A 395 -37.56 -13.04 -5.60
N LEU A 396 -37.01 -13.45 -4.45
CA LEU A 396 -37.77 -14.14 -3.41
C LEU A 396 -38.68 -13.18 -2.64
N ASP A 397 -38.26 -11.93 -2.46
CA ASP A 397 -39.06 -10.88 -1.79
C ASP A 397 -40.27 -10.39 -2.60
N VAL A 398 -40.33 -10.65 -3.91
CA VAL A 398 -41.46 -10.23 -4.78
C VAL A 398 -42.58 -11.28 -4.82
N THR A 399 -42.37 -12.46 -4.23
CA THR A 399 -43.35 -13.56 -4.27
C THR A 399 -44.14 -13.76 -2.97
N SER A 400 -43.96 -12.87 -1.98
CA SER A 400 -44.56 -12.98 -0.64
C SER A 400 -45.58 -11.88 -0.29
N GLU A 401 -46.06 -11.09 -1.26
CA GLU A 401 -47.21 -10.17 -1.08
C GLU A 401 -48.53 -10.75 -1.58
#